data_AF-A0A532EB34-F1
#
_entry.id   AF-A0A532EB34-F1
#
_cell.length_a   1.000
_cell.length_b   1.000
_cell.length_c   1.000
_cell.angle_alpha   90.00
_cell.angle_beta   90.00
_cell.angle_gamma   90.00
#
_symmetry.space_group_name_H-M   'P 1'
#
loop_
_entity.id
_entity.type
_entity.pdbx_description
1 polymer ?
#
loop_
_entity_poly.entity_id
_entity_poly.type
_entity_poly.pdbx_seq_one_letter_code
_entity_poly.pdbx_strand_id
1 'polypeptide(L)' 'MAQENLVVCSKCGGINRLPPARDAKNAKCGKCGKKLFSGHPEDVDARTFDRQVKR' A
#
# COMPACT_ATOMS: atom_id res chain seq x y z
N MET A 1 17.30 -14.32 3.07
CA MET A 1 16.80 -12.96 3.35
C MET A 1 15.31 -12.95 3.08
N ALA A 2 14.46 -12.59 4.04
CA ALA A 2 13.02 -12.53 3.81
C ALA A 2 12.72 -11.35 2.86
N GLN A 3 12.07 -11.62 1.73
CA GLN A 3 11.53 -10.54 0.90
C GLN A 3 10.43 -9.83 1.67
N GLU A 4 10.60 -8.53 1.91
CA GLU A 4 9.56 -7.71 2.52
C GLU A 4 8.59 -7.25 1.44
N ASN A 5 7.38 -7.82 1.41
CA ASN A 5 6.32 -7.29 0.57
C ASN A 5 5.89 -5.93 1.11
N LEU A 6 6.23 -4.87 0.39
CA LEU A 6 5.86 -3.49 0.72
C LEU A 6 4.76 -3.01 -0.22
N VAL A 7 3.85 -2.21 0.31
CA VAL A 7 2.79 -1.56 -0.48
C VAL A 7 2.66 -0.10 -0.09
N VAL A 8 2.50 0.76 -1.10
CA VAL A 8 2.23 2.18 -0.91
C VAL A 8 0.72 2.40 -0.88
N CYS A 9 0.22 3.04 0.17
CA CYS A 9 -1.18 3.42 0.29
C CYS A 9 -1.55 4.50 -0.73
N SER A 10 -2.53 4.23 -1.60
CA SER A 10 -3.04 5.19 -2.59
C SER A 10 -3.64 6.46 -1.95
N LYS A 11 -4.16 6.36 -0.71
CA LYS A 11 -4.82 7.48 -0.02
C LYS A 11 -3.89 8.48 0.64
N CYS A 12 -2.73 8.05 1.14
CA CYS A 12 -1.83 8.93 1.89
C CYS A 12 -0.34 8.80 1.55
N GLY A 13 0.00 7.92 0.59
CA GLY A 13 1.36 7.64 0.17
C GLY A 13 2.23 6.96 1.24
N GLY A 14 1.64 6.44 2.32
CA GLY A 14 2.35 5.72 3.37
C GLY A 14 2.79 4.33 2.91
N ILE A 15 4.00 3.90 3.29
CA ILE A 15 4.53 2.56 3.00
C ILE A 15 4.10 1.60 4.11
N ASN A 16 3.57 0.45 3.74
CA ASN A 16 3.06 -0.56 4.67
C ASN A 16 3.72 -1.90 4.34
N ARG A 17 4.03 -2.68 5.37
CA ARG A 17 4.54 -4.06 5.21
C ARG A 17 3.37 -5.02 5.16
N LEU A 18 3.45 -6.01 4.28
CA LEU A 18 2.50 -7.10 4.13
C LEU A 18 3.18 -8.42 4.49
N PRO A 19 3.06 -8.89 5.74
CA PRO A 19 3.56 -10.21 6.11
C PRO A 19 2.85 -11.30 5.31
N PRO A 20 3.56 -12.31 4.80
CA PRO A 20 2.95 -13.37 3.96
C PRO A 20 1.89 -14.19 4.71
N ALA A 21 1.98 -14.26 6.05
CA ALA A 21 1.00 -14.94 6.90
C ALA A 21 -0.31 -14.15 7.11
N ARG A 22 -0.46 -12.94 6.55
CA ARG A 22 -1.64 -12.09 6.74
C ARG A 22 -2.37 -11.88 5.42
N ASP A 23 -3.70 -11.99 5.47
CA ASP A 23 -4.56 -11.72 4.33
C ASP A 23 -4.47 -10.25 3.88
N ALA A 24 -3.95 -10.04 2.67
CA ALA A 24 -3.82 -8.73 2.06
C ALA A 24 -5.16 -8.07 1.78
N LYS A 25 -6.23 -8.82 1.50
CA LYS A 25 -7.55 -8.27 1.13
C LYS A 25 -8.16 -7.39 2.22
N ASN A 26 -7.86 -7.71 3.48
CA ASN A 26 -8.35 -6.98 4.65
C ASN A 26 -7.33 -5.96 5.20
N ALA A 27 -6.20 -5.78 4.52
CA ALA A 27 -5.14 -4.92 5.00
C ALA A 27 -5.55 -3.43 4.98
N LYS A 28 -5.23 -2.73 6.06
CA LYS A 28 -5.44 -1.29 6.24
C LYS A 28 -4.10 -0.59 6.36
N CYS A 29 -4.04 0.65 5.90
CA CYS A 29 -2.85 1.47 6.06
C CYS A 29 -2.65 1.79 7.54
N GLY A 30 -1.45 1.52 8.06
CA GLY A 30 -1.09 1.85 9.45
C GLY A 30 -1.03 3.36 9.73
N LYS A 31 -0.97 4.20 8.70
CA LYS A 31 -0.93 5.67 8.84
C LYS A 31 -2.30 6.32 8.82
N CYS A 32 -3.18 5.95 7.88
CA CYS A 32 -4.49 6.62 7.70
C CYS A 32 -5.70 5.70 7.91
N GLY A 33 -5.50 4.41 8.19
CA GLY A 33 -6.57 3.44 8.47
C GLY A 33 -7.43 3.01 7.27
N LYS A 34 -7.25 3.62 6.08
CA LYS A 34 -7.96 3.23 4.85
C LYS A 34 -7.50 1.86 4.35
N LYS A 35 -8.39 1.15 3.65
CA LYS A 35 -8.05 -0.13 3.01
C LYS A 35 -6.91 0.08 2.00
N LEU A 36 -5.94 -0.83 1.98
CA LEU A 36 -4.83 -0.80 1.03
C LEU A 36 -5.25 -1.31 -0.34
N PHE A 37 -6.20 -2.25 -0.38
CA PHE A 37 -6.72 -2.84 -1.60
C PHE A 37 -8.24 -2.63 -1.64
N SER A 38 -8.68 -1.68 -2.47
CA SER A 38 -10.10 -1.37 -2.69
C SER A 38 -10.71 -2.20 -3.83
N GLY A 39 -9.87 -2.83 -4.68
CA GLY A 39 -10.32 -3.56 -5.88
C GLY A 39 -10.63 -2.65 -7.08
N HIS A 40 -10.34 -1.36 -6.97
CA HIS A 40 -10.57 -0.37 -8.02
C HIS A 40 -9.35 0.53 -8.19
N PRO A 41 -9.05 1.00 -9.42
CA PRO A 41 -8.05 2.04 -9.63
C PRO A 41 -8.37 3.30 -8.81
N GLU A 42 -7.33 4.01 -8.39
CA GLU A 42 -7.47 5.30 -7.72
C GLU A 42 -6.59 6.35 -8.37
N ASP A 43 -7.15 7.54 -8.55
CA ASP A 43 -6.39 8.72 -8.93
C ASP A 43 -5.50 9.14 -7.77
N VAL A 44 -4.22 9.39 -8.07
CA VAL A 44 -3.21 9.81 -7.11
C VAL A 44 -2.40 10.97 -7.66
N ASP A 45 -1.80 11.76 -6.76
CA ASP A 45 -0.88 12.81 -7.17
C ASP A 45 0.46 12.24 -7.69
N ALA A 46 1.23 13.07 -8.39
CA ALA A 46 2.52 12.69 -8.95
C ALA A 46 3.48 12.11 -7.88
N ARG A 47 3.44 12.65 -6.66
CA ARG A 47 4.28 12.20 -5.54
C ARG A 47 3.95 10.78 -5.10
N THR A 48 2.67 10.43 -5.04
CA THR A 48 2.21 9.10 -4.64
C THR A 48 2.43 8.10 -5.77
N PHE A 49 2.20 8.51 -7.02
CA PHE A 49 2.54 7.72 -8.19
C PHE A 49 4.03 7.35 -8.21
N ASP A 50 4.92 8.33 -8.02
CA ASP A 50 6.37 8.12 -7.95
C ASP A 50 6.77 7.09 -6.90
N ARG A 51 6.08 7.09 -5.74
CA ARG A 51 6.32 6.11 -4.68
C ARG A 51 5.87 4.71 -5.07
N GLN A 52 4.77 4.59 -5.81
CA GLN A 52 4.24 3.29 -6.25
C GLN A 52 5.12 2.64 -7.30
N VAL A 53 5.67 3.39 -8.26
CA VAL A 53 6.46 2.82 -9.36
C VAL A 53 7.93 2.59 -9.04
N LYS A 54 8.47 3.26 -8.01
CA LYS A 54 9.87 3.12 -7.56
C LYS A 54 10.08 1.98 -6.54
N ARG A 55 9.04 1.22 -6.22
CA ARG A 55 9.06 0.14 -5.23
C ARG A 55 8.76 -1.18 -5.89
#